data_AF-A0A0Q6J5P8-F1
#
_entry.id   AF-A0A0Q6J5P8-F1
#
_cell.length_a   1.000
_cell.length_b   1.000
_cell.length_c   1.000
_cell.angle_alpha   90.00
_cell.angle_beta   90.00
_cell.angle_gamma   90.00
#
_symmetry.space_group_name_H-M   'P 1'
#
loop_
_entity.id
_entity.type
_entity.pdbx_description
1 polymer ?
#
loop_
_entity_poly.entity_id
_entity_poly.type
_entity_poly.pdbx_seq_one_letter_code
_entity_poly.pdbx_strand_id
1 'polypeptide(L)'
;MTVLADIVVSPPDRRATVGAEFRRTMTTLRHLDANAPRVYAVADMAEQSKRRWWSFATGCESGRFAALHGRALLDHPDPHRAIEQVSAALVHAVVGRSAAAFVACARSWDPGPENLWIHLDSDVCVDWAGVRDTTLRSVSSASVGRSSGTVGLPCDEALAAWIAHRASRSLDVAAQGLSTLGPIDRTGLGRIVGDSVLGASARVPMLGTDHDQEAGWRRGQMLLDALAGAGWQVRRRRYP
;
A
#
# COMPACT_ATOMS: atom_id res chain seq x y z
N MET A 1 46.88 -27.99 -23.21
CA MET A 1 46.38 -26.59 -23.28
C MET A 1 44.86 -26.69 -23.29
N THR A 2 44.25 -26.73 -22.11
CA THR A 2 42.81 -26.98 -21.93
C THR A 2 42.11 -25.64 -21.85
N VAL A 3 41.35 -25.29 -22.88
CA VAL A 3 40.52 -24.09 -22.90
C VAL A 3 39.35 -24.33 -21.95
N LEU A 4 39.33 -23.60 -20.83
CA LEU A 4 38.16 -23.53 -19.95
C LEU A 4 37.05 -22.82 -20.73
N ALA A 5 35.97 -23.54 -20.99
CA ALA A 5 34.76 -22.95 -21.55
C ALA A 5 34.19 -21.99 -20.49
N ASP A 6 34.21 -20.69 -20.79
CA ASP A 6 33.46 -19.70 -20.03
C ASP A 6 31.99 -20.09 -20.06
N ILE A 7 31.45 -20.44 -18.89
CA ILE A 7 30.02 -20.63 -18.69
C ILE A 7 29.38 -19.26 -18.87
N VAL A 8 28.80 -19.02 -20.05
CA VAL A 8 27.91 -17.88 -20.29
C VAL A 8 26.67 -18.11 -19.43
N VAL A 9 26.67 -17.55 -18.22
CA VAL A 9 25.48 -17.46 -17.40
C VAL A 9 24.54 -16.47 -18.08
N SER A 10 23.50 -16.97 -18.74
CA SER A 10 22.41 -16.12 -19.24
C SER A 10 21.91 -15.23 -18.10
N PRO A 11 21.76 -13.90 -18.32
CA PRO A 11 21.23 -13.03 -17.29
C PRO A 11 19.87 -13.59 -16.83
N PRO A 12 19.60 -13.63 -15.51
CA PRO A 12 18.34 -14.17 -15.00
C PRO A 12 17.17 -13.43 -15.65
N ASP A 13 16.12 -14.17 -16.01
CA ASP A 13 14.90 -13.57 -16.55
C ASP A 13 14.39 -12.52 -15.57
N ARG A 14 14.49 -11.24 -15.96
CA ARG A 14 14.16 -10.08 -15.15
C ARG A 14 12.75 -10.19 -14.57
N ARG A 15 11.80 -10.77 -15.32
CA ARG A 15 10.42 -10.99 -14.85
C ARG A 15 10.37 -12.01 -13.71
N ALA A 16 11.10 -13.12 -13.84
CA ALA A 16 11.18 -14.13 -12.80
C ALA A 16 11.82 -13.55 -11.52
N THR A 17 12.85 -12.71 -11.66
CA THR A 17 13.49 -12.05 -10.51
C THR A 17 12.55 -11.04 -9.82
N VAL A 18 11.83 -10.21 -10.58
CA VAL A 18 10.81 -9.29 -10.03
C VAL A 18 9.74 -10.07 -9.27
N GLY A 19 9.19 -11.13 -9.87
CA GLY A 19 8.18 -11.97 -9.22
C GLY A 19 8.69 -12.69 -7.97
N ALA A 20 9.96 -13.08 -7.93
CA ALA A 20 10.57 -13.68 -6.74
C ALA A 20 10.68 -12.69 -5.57
N GLU A 21 11.17 -11.47 -5.82
CA GLU A 21 11.29 -10.43 -4.78
C GLU A 21 9.92 -9.97 -4.27
N PHE A 22 8.93 -9.85 -5.17
CA PHE A 22 7.56 -9.57 -4.77
C PHE A 22 7.00 -10.67 -3.87
N ARG A 23 7.07 -11.95 -4.28
CA ARG A 23 6.58 -13.07 -3.48
C ARG A 23 7.26 -13.15 -2.12
N ARG A 24 8.59 -12.98 -2.06
CA ARG A 24 9.34 -12.95 -0.78
C ARG A 24 8.82 -11.85 0.13
N THR A 25 8.65 -10.63 -0.38
CA THR A 25 8.13 -9.50 0.39
C THR A 25 6.70 -9.77 0.87
N MET A 26 5.82 -10.29 0.02
CA MET A 26 4.45 -10.63 0.42
C MET A 26 4.40 -11.76 1.45
N THR A 27 5.30 -12.74 1.36
CA THR A 27 5.47 -13.77 2.39
C THR A 27 5.82 -13.13 3.73
N THR A 28 6.82 -12.25 3.79
CA THR A 28 7.16 -11.50 5.01
C THR A 28 5.96 -10.74 5.57
N LEU A 29 5.24 -10.00 4.73
CA LEU A 29 4.07 -9.22 5.17
C LEU A 29 2.91 -10.08 5.67
N ARG A 30 2.69 -11.27 5.10
CA ARG A 30 1.68 -12.22 5.60
C ARG A 30 2.03 -12.79 6.97
N HIS A 31 3.32 -12.91 7.28
CA HIS A 31 3.79 -13.43 8.57
C HIS A 31 3.74 -12.40 9.70
N LEU A 32 3.52 -11.10 9.40
CA LEU A 32 3.36 -10.07 10.43
C LEU A 32 2.13 -10.34 11.33
N ASP A 33 1.05 -10.89 10.79
CA ASP A 33 -0.13 -11.27 11.58
C ASP A 33 -0.70 -12.59 11.06
N ALA A 34 -0.41 -13.68 11.77
CA ALA A 34 -0.84 -15.03 11.39
C ALA A 34 -2.36 -15.20 11.39
N ASN A 35 -3.09 -14.41 12.19
CA ASN A 35 -4.55 -14.45 12.23
C ASN A 35 -5.17 -13.64 11.09
N ALA A 36 -4.40 -12.72 10.50
CA ALA A 36 -4.88 -11.81 9.47
C ALA A 36 -3.81 -11.60 8.36
N PRO A 37 -3.40 -12.66 7.64
CA PRO A 37 -2.27 -12.61 6.71
C PRO A 37 -2.50 -11.63 5.54
N ARG A 38 -3.76 -11.36 5.23
CA ARG A 38 -4.14 -10.39 4.18
C ARG A 38 -4.11 -8.95 4.66
N VAL A 39 -3.84 -8.60 5.91
CA VAL A 39 -3.96 -7.21 6.38
C VAL A 39 -2.87 -6.29 5.79
N TYR A 40 -1.65 -6.80 5.59
CA TYR A 40 -0.53 -5.99 5.10
C TYR A 40 -0.08 -6.35 3.68
N ALA A 41 -0.24 -7.61 3.26
CA ALA A 41 0.19 -8.07 1.94
C ALA A 41 -0.84 -7.76 0.84
N VAL A 42 -0.36 -7.66 -0.41
CA VAL A 42 -1.21 -7.51 -1.61
C VAL A 42 -1.15 -8.75 -2.50
N ALA A 43 -2.16 -8.92 -3.35
CA ALA A 43 -2.20 -9.98 -4.36
C ALA A 43 -1.42 -9.57 -5.63
N ASP A 44 -0.80 -10.54 -6.31
CA ASP A 44 -0.39 -10.40 -7.70
C ASP A 44 -1.63 -10.59 -8.58
N MET A 45 -2.03 -9.54 -9.30
CA MET A 45 -3.21 -9.60 -10.15
C MET A 45 -3.04 -10.52 -11.36
N ALA A 46 -1.83 -10.90 -11.77
CA ALA A 46 -1.65 -11.92 -12.80
C ALA A 46 -2.21 -13.30 -12.36
N GLU A 47 -2.29 -13.56 -11.05
CA GLU A 47 -2.74 -14.83 -10.48
C GLU A 47 -4.22 -14.82 -10.05
N GLN A 48 -4.92 -13.69 -10.21
CA GLN A 48 -6.29 -13.52 -9.70
C GLN A 48 -7.36 -13.52 -10.80
N SER A 49 -8.46 -14.26 -10.58
CA SER A 49 -9.70 -14.08 -11.35
C SER A 49 -10.27 -12.68 -11.11
N LYS A 50 -10.89 -12.04 -12.11
CA LYS A 50 -11.33 -10.63 -12.00
C LYS A 50 -12.75 -10.42 -11.47
N ARG A 51 -13.49 -11.49 -11.16
CA ARG A 51 -14.94 -11.40 -10.83
C ARG A 51 -15.27 -10.46 -9.66
N ARG A 52 -14.43 -10.46 -8.61
CA ARG A 52 -14.62 -9.65 -7.38
C ARG A 52 -13.56 -8.58 -7.21
N TRP A 53 -12.75 -8.39 -8.24
CA TRP A 53 -11.70 -7.41 -8.26
C TRP A 53 -12.12 -6.22 -9.09
N TRP A 54 -11.75 -5.03 -8.65
CA TRP A 54 -12.05 -3.79 -9.33
C TRP A 54 -10.79 -2.95 -9.44
N SER A 55 -10.52 -2.47 -10.65
CA SER A 55 -9.42 -1.55 -10.92
C SER A 55 -9.72 -0.21 -10.26
N PHE A 56 -8.82 0.26 -9.42
CA PHE A 56 -9.05 1.50 -8.69
C PHE A 56 -9.07 2.73 -9.61
N ALA A 57 -8.30 2.69 -10.71
CA ALA A 57 -8.30 3.75 -11.73
C ALA A 57 -9.66 4.02 -12.37
N THR A 58 -10.50 3.00 -12.57
CA THR A 58 -11.84 3.18 -13.17
C THR A 58 -12.89 3.46 -12.10
N GLY A 59 -12.46 4.03 -10.98
CA GLY A 59 -13.19 3.88 -9.75
C GLY A 59 -14.51 4.63 -9.72
N CYS A 60 -14.44 5.92 -10.04
CA CYS A 60 -15.60 6.82 -9.99
C CYS A 60 -16.75 6.38 -10.91
N GLU A 61 -16.44 5.70 -12.02
CA GLU A 61 -17.43 5.29 -13.03
C GLU A 61 -18.05 3.92 -12.74
N SER A 62 -17.49 3.15 -11.81
CA SER A 62 -17.85 1.75 -11.60
C SER A 62 -19.09 1.50 -10.73
N GLY A 63 -19.59 2.54 -10.05
CA GLY A 63 -20.61 2.41 -9.00
C GLY A 63 -20.14 1.72 -7.70
N ARG A 64 -18.87 1.30 -7.62
CA ARG A 64 -18.36 0.52 -6.46
C ARG A 64 -18.29 1.33 -5.17
N PHE A 65 -17.97 2.63 -5.23
CA PHE A 65 -18.04 3.49 -4.04
C PHE A 65 -19.45 3.53 -3.45
N ALA A 66 -20.48 3.68 -4.29
CA ALA A 66 -21.88 3.68 -3.84
C ALA A 66 -22.28 2.31 -3.25
N ALA A 67 -21.83 1.20 -3.86
CA ALA A 67 -22.09 -0.14 -3.34
C ALA A 67 -21.43 -0.38 -1.96
N LEU A 68 -20.18 0.05 -1.78
CA LEU A 68 -19.47 0.01 -0.49
C LEU A 68 -20.22 0.82 0.58
N HIS A 69 -20.62 2.05 0.25
CA HIS A 69 -21.35 2.92 1.18
C HIS A 69 -22.73 2.34 1.53
N GLY A 70 -23.47 1.84 0.54
CA GLY A 70 -24.76 1.19 0.74
C GLY A 70 -24.65 -0.03 1.65
N ARG A 71 -23.60 -0.83 1.50
CA ARG A 71 -23.32 -1.95 2.42
C ARG A 71 -23.00 -1.48 3.83
N ALA A 72 -22.14 -0.47 3.96
CA ALA A 72 -21.74 0.08 5.26
C ALA A 72 -22.92 0.66 6.04
N LEU A 73 -23.91 1.27 5.35
CA LEU A 73 -25.15 1.74 5.96
C LEU A 73 -26.00 0.62 6.57
N LEU A 74 -25.88 -0.62 6.07
CA LEU A 74 -26.56 -1.77 6.67
C LEU A 74 -25.91 -2.20 7.98
N ASP A 75 -24.59 -2.04 8.13
CA ASP A 75 -23.87 -2.32 9.38
C ASP A 75 -24.04 -1.18 10.38
N HIS A 76 -24.02 0.06 9.91
CA HIS A 76 -24.10 1.26 10.72
C HIS A 76 -25.08 2.29 10.11
N PRO A 77 -26.29 2.45 10.66
CA PRO A 77 -27.31 3.34 10.09
C PRO A 77 -26.94 4.83 10.06
N ASP A 78 -25.95 5.25 10.86
CA ASP A 78 -25.39 6.60 10.82
C ASP A 78 -24.52 6.80 9.55
N PRO A 79 -24.91 7.70 8.62
CA PRO A 79 -24.17 7.95 7.39
C PRO A 79 -22.74 8.44 7.60
N HIS A 80 -22.46 9.15 8.70
CA HIS A 80 -21.10 9.61 8.99
C HIS A 80 -20.18 8.42 9.31
N ARG A 81 -20.65 7.47 10.11
CA ARG A 81 -19.84 6.29 10.44
C ARG A 81 -19.71 5.34 9.24
N ALA A 82 -20.76 5.20 8.43
CA ALA A 82 -20.71 4.41 7.21
C ALA A 82 -19.66 4.94 6.23
N ILE A 83 -19.64 6.27 5.97
CA ILE A 83 -18.64 6.86 5.07
C ILE A 83 -17.23 6.79 5.67
N GLU A 84 -17.05 6.98 6.98
CA GLU A 84 -15.77 6.83 7.65
C GLU A 84 -15.23 5.39 7.56
N GLN A 85 -16.09 4.37 7.71
CA GLN A 85 -15.72 2.96 7.58
C GLN A 85 -15.23 2.64 6.16
N VAL A 86 -15.96 3.05 5.13
CA VAL A 86 -15.54 2.86 3.74
C VAL A 86 -14.24 3.60 3.46
N SER A 87 -14.12 4.83 3.96
CA SER A 87 -12.91 5.64 3.82
C SER A 87 -11.70 4.98 4.46
N ALA A 88 -11.83 4.45 5.67
CA ALA A 88 -10.76 3.73 6.37
C ALA A 88 -10.32 2.48 5.61
N ALA A 89 -11.27 1.70 5.08
CA ALA A 89 -10.95 0.49 4.33
C ALA A 89 -10.18 0.79 3.03
N LEU A 90 -10.61 1.83 2.30
CA LEU A 90 -9.94 2.28 1.07
C LEU A 90 -8.56 2.90 1.35
N VAL A 91 -8.46 3.75 2.38
CA VAL A 91 -7.18 4.31 2.82
C VAL A 91 -6.22 3.20 3.23
N HIS A 92 -6.69 2.18 3.95
CA HIS A 92 -5.84 1.04 4.30
C HIS A 92 -5.36 0.27 3.06
N ALA A 93 -6.24 0.08 2.07
CA ALA A 93 -5.88 -0.57 0.80
C ALA A 93 -4.80 0.19 0.01
N VAL A 94 -4.84 1.52 0.03
CA VAL A 94 -3.87 2.39 -0.68
C VAL A 94 -2.59 2.60 0.15
N VAL A 95 -2.75 3.11 1.37
CA VAL A 95 -1.68 3.65 2.21
C VAL A 95 -1.25 2.67 3.28
N GLY A 96 -2.18 2.09 4.03
CA GLY A 96 -1.84 1.24 5.19
C GLY A 96 -0.93 0.06 4.81
N ARG A 97 -1.22 -0.58 3.68
CA ARG A 97 -0.44 -1.71 3.14
C ARG A 97 0.94 -1.28 2.63
N SER A 98 1.00 -0.19 1.86
CA SER A 98 2.27 0.32 1.31
C SER A 98 3.17 0.89 2.41
N ALA A 99 2.58 1.50 3.45
CA ALA A 99 3.24 1.93 4.68
C ALA A 99 3.80 0.74 5.47
N ALA A 100 3.03 -0.33 5.65
CA ALA A 100 3.52 -1.54 6.31
C ALA A 100 4.73 -2.15 5.59
N ALA A 101 4.69 -2.23 4.26
CA ALA A 101 5.81 -2.67 3.44
C ALA A 101 7.05 -1.76 3.60
N PHE A 102 6.85 -0.45 3.61
CA PHE A 102 7.94 0.51 3.75
C PHE A 102 8.58 0.41 5.13
N VAL A 103 7.77 0.44 6.19
CA VAL A 103 8.20 0.38 7.59
C VAL A 103 8.94 -0.92 7.88
N ALA A 104 8.38 -2.08 7.50
CA ALA A 104 8.97 -3.39 7.76
C ALA A 104 10.18 -3.68 6.87
N CYS A 105 10.06 -3.43 5.56
CA CYS A 105 11.00 -3.98 4.58
C CYS A 105 11.90 -2.94 3.92
N ALA A 106 11.68 -1.63 4.14
CA ALA A 106 12.30 -0.56 3.35
C ALA A 106 12.02 -0.69 1.84
N ARG A 107 10.84 -1.23 1.49
CA ARG A 107 10.39 -1.45 0.11
C ARG A 107 8.89 -1.19 -0.04
N SER A 108 8.44 -0.87 -1.24
CA SER A 108 7.01 -0.81 -1.53
C SER A 108 6.72 -1.05 -3.01
N TRP A 109 5.51 -1.49 -3.33
CA TRP A 109 4.98 -1.51 -4.70
C TRP A 109 4.46 -0.12 -5.06
N ASP A 110 3.98 0.06 -6.29
CA ASP A 110 3.34 1.30 -6.72
C ASP A 110 1.88 1.38 -6.23
N PRO A 111 1.55 2.25 -5.25
CA PRO A 111 0.18 2.38 -4.74
C PRO A 111 -0.72 3.26 -5.63
N GLY A 112 -0.24 3.67 -6.81
CA GLY A 112 -1.00 4.50 -7.75
C GLY A 112 -2.23 3.79 -8.33
N PRO A 113 -3.23 4.56 -8.78
CA PRO A 113 -4.55 4.03 -9.10
C PRO A 113 -4.54 3.08 -10.30
N GLU A 114 -3.63 3.27 -11.25
CA GLU A 114 -3.43 2.41 -12.42
C GLU A 114 -2.86 1.04 -12.08
N ASN A 115 -2.19 0.93 -10.94
CA ASN A 115 -1.62 -0.32 -10.47
C ASN A 115 -2.54 -1.03 -9.47
N LEU A 116 -3.33 -0.28 -8.72
CA LEU A 116 -4.10 -0.78 -7.59
C LEU A 116 -5.42 -1.42 -8.01
N TRP A 117 -5.70 -2.57 -7.40
CA TRP A 117 -6.97 -3.28 -7.49
C TRP A 117 -7.52 -3.55 -6.10
N ILE A 118 -8.83 -3.42 -5.96
CA ILE A 118 -9.56 -3.65 -4.70
C ILE A 118 -10.36 -4.93 -4.84
N HIS A 119 -10.21 -5.84 -3.88
CA HIS A 119 -11.06 -7.01 -3.77
C HIS A 119 -12.23 -6.72 -2.84
N LEU A 120 -13.40 -7.24 -3.22
CA LEU A 120 -14.60 -7.20 -2.39
C LEU A 120 -14.96 -8.63 -1.99
N ASP A 121 -15.26 -8.83 -0.72
CA ASP A 121 -15.78 -10.11 -0.24
C ASP A 121 -17.24 -10.35 -0.71
N SER A 122 -17.88 -11.41 -0.21
CA SER A 122 -19.28 -11.72 -0.53
C SER A 122 -20.26 -10.65 -0.06
N ASP A 123 -19.87 -9.90 0.97
CA ASP A 123 -20.71 -8.90 1.60
C ASP A 123 -20.45 -7.52 1.01
N VAL A 124 -19.63 -7.41 -0.04
CA VAL A 124 -19.26 -6.12 -0.66
C VAL A 124 -18.48 -5.23 0.32
N CYS A 125 -17.65 -5.84 1.17
CA CYS A 125 -16.67 -5.14 1.99
C CYS A 125 -15.27 -5.28 1.38
N VAL A 126 -14.42 -4.26 1.56
CA VAL A 126 -13.01 -4.35 1.16
C VAL A 126 -12.28 -5.27 2.14
N ASP A 127 -11.86 -6.44 1.68
CA ASP A 127 -11.11 -7.42 2.46
C ASP A 127 -9.64 -7.53 1.99
N TRP A 128 -9.34 -7.14 0.75
CA TRP A 128 -8.01 -7.26 0.19
C TRP A 128 -7.70 -6.24 -0.92
N ALA A 129 -6.43 -6.17 -1.30
CA ALA A 129 -5.92 -5.32 -2.35
C ALA A 129 -4.87 -6.07 -3.18
N GLY A 130 -4.67 -5.64 -4.42
CA GLY A 130 -3.83 -6.29 -5.39
C GLY A 130 -3.14 -5.28 -6.28
N VAL A 131 -2.05 -5.71 -6.90
CA VAL A 131 -1.27 -4.89 -7.83
C VAL A 131 -1.12 -5.58 -9.17
N ARG A 132 -1.17 -4.79 -10.25
CA ARG A 132 -0.97 -5.28 -11.62
C ARG A 132 0.50 -5.46 -11.97
N ASP A 133 1.32 -4.49 -11.59
CA ASP A 133 2.77 -4.47 -11.67
C ASP A 133 3.32 -4.76 -10.26
N THR A 134 4.04 -5.89 -10.17
CA THR A 134 4.65 -6.40 -8.94
C THR A 134 6.04 -5.83 -8.69
N THR A 135 6.52 -4.91 -9.53
CA THR A 135 7.83 -4.27 -9.36
C THR A 135 7.89 -3.48 -8.05
N LEU A 136 8.75 -3.93 -7.15
CA LEU A 136 9.04 -3.24 -5.89
C LEU A 136 10.10 -2.16 -6.11
N ARG A 137 9.92 -1.04 -5.40
CA ARG A 137 11.00 -0.08 -5.14
C ARG A 137 11.56 -0.32 -3.76
N SER A 138 12.88 -0.23 -3.62
CA SER A 138 13.59 -0.50 -2.38
C SER A 138 14.71 0.50 -2.16
N VAL A 139 15.01 0.83 -0.92
CA VAL A 139 16.22 1.60 -0.62
C VAL A 139 17.44 0.75 -0.97
N SER A 140 18.27 1.24 -1.90
CA SER A 140 19.53 0.61 -2.27
C SER A 140 20.59 1.17 -1.34
N SER A 141 21.08 0.37 -0.39
CA SER A 141 22.32 0.78 0.29
C SER A 141 23.47 0.70 -0.71
N ALA A 142 24.39 1.66 -0.69
CA ALA A 142 25.57 1.64 -1.54
C ALA A 142 26.48 0.42 -1.28
N SER A 143 26.28 -0.27 -0.14
CA SER A 143 27.05 -1.45 0.30
C SER A 143 26.43 -2.80 -0.09
N VAL A 144 25.15 -2.84 -0.48
CA VAL A 144 24.46 -4.08 -0.86
C VAL A 144 24.08 -3.95 -2.32
N GLY A 145 24.68 -4.77 -3.18
CA GLY A 145 24.39 -4.78 -4.61
C GLY A 145 22.88 -4.77 -4.87
N ARG A 146 22.44 -3.97 -5.84
CA ARG A 146 21.02 -3.85 -6.22
C ARG A 146 20.42 -5.24 -6.36
N SER A 147 19.43 -5.59 -5.55
CA SER A 147 18.68 -6.83 -5.75
C SER A 147 18.10 -6.81 -7.16
N SER A 148 18.44 -7.82 -7.97
CA SER A 148 18.19 -7.86 -9.42
C SER A 148 16.70 -7.87 -9.84
N GLY A 149 15.77 -7.70 -8.90
CA GLY A 149 14.33 -7.66 -9.11
C GLY A 149 13.62 -6.43 -8.52
N THR A 150 14.34 -5.41 -8.04
CA THR A 150 13.75 -4.18 -7.50
C THR A 150 14.33 -2.92 -8.16
N VAL A 151 13.56 -1.83 -8.08
CA VAL A 151 14.02 -0.49 -8.47
C VAL A 151 14.63 0.19 -7.25
N GLY A 152 15.94 0.40 -7.28
CA GLY A 152 16.67 1.05 -6.19
C GLY A 152 16.37 2.54 -6.09
N LEU A 153 16.17 3.02 -4.86
CA LEU A 153 16.11 4.44 -4.49
C LEU A 153 17.27 4.78 -3.54
N PRO A 154 17.74 6.04 -3.51
CA PRO A 154 18.97 6.41 -2.81
C PRO A 154 18.84 6.39 -1.28
N CYS A 155 17.64 6.60 -0.73
CA CYS A 155 17.40 6.68 0.71
C CYS A 155 15.91 6.41 1.05
N ASP A 156 15.61 6.28 2.34
CA ASP A 156 14.26 6.09 2.85
C ASP A 156 13.36 7.31 2.53
N GLU A 157 13.89 8.53 2.57
CA GLU A 157 13.16 9.75 2.23
C GLU A 157 12.72 9.77 0.77
N ALA A 158 13.57 9.31 -0.14
CA ALA A 158 13.23 9.19 -1.56
C ALA A 158 12.11 8.16 -1.80
N LEU A 159 12.13 7.05 -1.05
CA LEU A 159 11.07 6.05 -1.09
C LEU A 159 9.77 6.60 -0.49
N ALA A 160 9.82 7.29 0.65
CA ALA A 160 8.67 7.93 1.28
C ALA A 160 8.01 8.97 0.35
N ALA A 161 8.82 9.85 -0.26
CA ALA A 161 8.34 10.85 -1.22
C ALA A 161 7.67 10.20 -2.45
N TRP A 162 8.28 9.14 -2.97
CA TRP A 162 7.71 8.40 -4.09
C TRP A 162 6.38 7.72 -3.71
N ILE A 163 6.31 7.03 -2.56
CA ILE A 163 5.07 6.42 -2.05
C ILE A 163 4.00 7.50 -1.89
N ALA A 164 4.30 8.60 -1.22
CA ALA A 164 3.35 9.68 -0.97
C ALA A 164 2.79 10.27 -2.27
N HIS A 165 3.64 10.52 -3.27
CA HIS A 165 3.20 11.03 -4.56
C HIS A 165 2.25 10.05 -5.26
N ARG A 166 2.61 8.77 -5.31
CA ARG A 166 1.82 7.73 -5.98
C ARG A 166 0.51 7.45 -5.24
N ALA A 167 0.55 7.37 -3.91
CA ALA A 167 -0.62 7.18 -3.08
C ALA A 167 -1.58 8.38 -3.17
N SER A 168 -1.06 9.61 -3.28
CA SER A 168 -1.89 10.82 -3.43
C SER A 168 -2.82 10.73 -4.63
N ARG A 169 -2.34 10.16 -5.75
CA ARG A 169 -3.16 9.94 -6.95
C ARG A 169 -4.33 8.99 -6.70
N SER A 170 -4.11 7.92 -5.94
CA SER A 170 -5.18 7.00 -5.53
C SER A 170 -6.13 7.65 -4.54
N LEU A 171 -5.59 8.39 -3.57
CA LEU A 171 -6.38 9.08 -2.57
C LEU A 171 -7.26 10.18 -3.20
N ASP A 172 -6.82 10.83 -4.28
CA ASP A 172 -7.66 11.76 -5.05
C ASP A 172 -8.85 11.04 -5.71
N VAL A 173 -8.65 9.83 -6.26
CA VAL A 173 -9.74 8.99 -6.78
C VAL A 173 -10.72 8.61 -5.65
N ALA A 174 -10.19 8.24 -4.48
CA ALA A 174 -11.01 7.94 -3.31
C ALA A 174 -11.82 9.15 -2.86
N ALA A 175 -11.18 10.32 -2.71
CA ALA A 175 -11.83 11.55 -2.30
C ALA A 175 -12.95 11.95 -3.26
N GLN A 176 -12.69 11.88 -4.57
CA GLN A 176 -13.70 12.17 -5.59
C GLN A 176 -14.89 11.20 -5.49
N GLY A 177 -14.62 9.89 -5.39
CA GLY A 177 -15.66 8.86 -5.29
C GLY A 177 -16.49 8.95 -4.01
N LEU A 178 -15.88 9.35 -2.89
CA LEU A 178 -16.54 9.45 -1.59
C LEU A 178 -17.30 10.76 -1.39
N SER A 179 -16.83 11.86 -1.99
CA SER A 179 -17.45 13.20 -1.84
C SER A 179 -18.90 13.27 -2.33
N THR A 180 -19.32 12.32 -3.17
CA THR A 180 -20.69 12.24 -3.70
C THR A 180 -21.62 11.43 -2.81
N LEU A 181 -21.10 10.75 -1.79
CA LEU A 181 -21.82 9.73 -1.01
C LEU A 181 -22.10 10.12 0.43
N GLY A 182 -21.27 11.01 1.00
CA GLY A 182 -21.42 11.39 2.38
C GLY A 182 -20.53 12.57 2.79
N PRO A 183 -20.69 13.06 4.03
CA PRO A 183 -20.03 14.25 4.55
C PRO A 183 -18.59 13.95 4.97
N ILE A 184 -17.75 13.50 4.03
CA ILE A 184 -16.30 13.42 4.22
C ILE A 184 -15.60 14.40 3.28
N ASP A 185 -14.87 15.34 3.87
CA ASP A 185 -14.02 16.25 3.13
C ASP A 185 -12.58 15.73 3.04
N ARG A 186 -11.75 16.41 2.25
CA ARG A 186 -10.32 16.06 2.10
C ARG A 186 -9.58 16.07 3.43
N THR A 187 -9.99 16.92 4.38
CA THR A 187 -9.40 17.01 5.72
C THR A 187 -9.69 15.75 6.54
N GLY A 188 -10.94 15.32 6.60
CA GLY A 188 -11.37 14.10 7.26
C GLY A 188 -10.68 12.88 6.68
N LEU A 189 -10.60 12.79 5.35
CA LEU A 189 -9.86 11.72 4.68
C LEU A 189 -8.36 11.78 5.01
N GLY A 190 -7.76 12.97 5.05
CA GLY A 190 -6.38 13.20 5.46
C GLY A 190 -6.08 12.70 6.88
N ARG A 191 -7.01 12.91 7.83
CA ARG A 191 -6.90 12.37 9.19
C ARG A 191 -6.84 10.84 9.18
N ILE A 192 -7.71 10.19 8.40
CA ILE A 192 -7.74 8.73 8.27
C ILE A 192 -6.43 8.22 7.65
N VAL A 193 -5.88 8.93 6.67
CA VAL A 193 -4.55 8.63 6.10
C VAL A 193 -3.46 8.70 7.16
N GLY A 194 -3.45 9.76 7.98
CA GLY A 194 -2.53 9.90 9.11
C GLY A 194 -2.66 8.77 10.12
N ASP A 195 -3.89 8.47 10.55
CA ASP A 195 -4.19 7.38 11.49
C ASP A 195 -3.74 6.01 10.92
N SER A 196 -3.88 5.78 9.62
CA SER A 196 -3.42 4.55 8.93
C SER A 196 -1.90 4.40 8.94
N VAL A 197 -1.16 5.47 8.63
CA VAL A 197 0.32 5.46 8.67
C VAL A 197 0.81 5.29 10.10
N LEU A 198 0.21 5.99 11.07
CA LEU A 198 0.55 5.85 12.49
C LEU A 198 0.28 4.43 12.99
N GLY A 199 -0.87 3.84 12.61
CA GLY A 199 -1.21 2.46 12.97
C GLY A 199 -0.19 1.46 12.42
N ALA A 200 0.21 1.60 11.15
CA ALA A 200 1.27 0.77 10.57
C ALA A 200 2.60 0.98 11.31
N SER A 201 2.99 2.23 11.55
CA SER A 201 4.29 2.58 12.16
C SER A 201 4.39 2.13 13.61
N ALA A 202 3.30 2.19 14.38
CA ALA A 202 3.29 1.74 15.76
C ALA A 202 3.24 0.21 15.88
N ARG A 203 2.44 -0.45 15.03
CA ARG A 203 2.15 -1.88 15.19
C ARG A 203 3.13 -2.77 14.43
N VAL A 204 3.43 -2.47 13.17
CA VAL A 204 4.22 -3.34 12.29
C VAL A 204 5.62 -3.64 12.84
N PRO A 205 6.39 -2.66 13.37
CA PRO A 205 7.71 -2.95 13.93
C PRO A 205 7.67 -3.88 15.15
N MET A 206 6.56 -3.90 15.90
CA MET A 206 6.39 -4.80 17.05
C MET A 206 5.99 -6.23 16.65
N LEU A 207 5.49 -6.42 15.43
CA LEU A 207 4.98 -7.70 14.96
C LEU A 207 6.07 -8.61 14.36
N GLY A 208 7.23 -8.07 13.98
CA GLY A 208 8.31 -8.87 13.43
C GLY A 208 9.47 -9.06 14.42
N THR A 209 10.12 -10.22 14.34
CA THR A 209 11.17 -10.64 15.28
C THR A 209 12.55 -10.02 14.99
N ASP A 210 12.81 -9.62 13.73
CA ASP A 210 14.14 -9.20 13.26
C ASP A 210 14.17 -7.76 12.70
N HIS A 211 13.13 -6.96 12.94
CA HIS A 211 13.07 -5.59 12.43
C HIS A 211 13.63 -4.58 13.42
N ASP A 212 14.42 -3.63 12.92
CA ASP A 212 14.81 -2.44 13.65
C ASP A 212 13.57 -1.55 13.88
N GLN A 213 13.10 -1.53 15.13
CA GLN A 213 11.91 -0.78 15.52
C GLN A 213 12.07 0.72 15.31
N GLU A 214 13.26 1.25 15.60
CA GLU A 214 13.55 2.66 15.46
C GLU A 214 13.58 3.06 13.98
N ALA A 215 14.17 2.23 13.12
CA ALA A 215 14.10 2.43 11.68
C ALA A 215 12.64 2.40 11.18
N GLY A 216 11.82 1.50 11.71
CA GLY A 216 10.39 1.43 11.41
C GLY A 216 9.64 2.72 11.77
N TRP A 217 9.81 3.22 13.00
CA TRP A 217 9.20 4.48 13.45
C TRP A 217 9.66 5.68 12.64
N ARG A 218 10.96 5.73 12.32
CA ARG A 218 11.56 6.79 11.49
C ARG A 218 10.96 6.81 10.09
N ARG A 219 10.82 5.66 9.43
CA ARG A 219 10.15 5.53 8.12
C ARG A 219 8.69 5.96 8.19
N GLY A 220 8.00 5.62 9.27
CA GLY A 220 6.64 6.10 9.55
C GLY A 220 6.54 7.63 9.54
N GLN A 221 7.43 8.27 10.28
CA GLN A 221 7.51 9.74 10.34
C GLN A 221 7.86 10.33 8.97
N MET A 222 8.83 9.77 8.24
CA MET A 222 9.19 10.21 6.89
C MET A 222 8.00 10.14 5.92
N LEU A 223 7.17 9.09 6.01
CA LEU A 223 5.99 8.95 5.17
C LEU A 223 4.91 9.97 5.52
N LEU A 224 4.69 10.27 6.81
CA LEU A 224 3.79 11.35 7.23
C LEU A 224 4.27 12.71 6.71
N ASP A 225 5.57 12.97 6.78
CA ASP A 225 6.17 14.22 6.30
C ASP A 225 6.03 14.34 4.78
N ALA A 226 6.27 13.26 4.05
CA ALA A 226 6.10 13.19 2.61
C ALA A 226 4.64 13.39 2.17
N LEU A 227 3.67 12.80 2.88
CA LEU A 227 2.24 12.99 2.62
C LEU A 227 1.79 14.43 2.92
N ALA A 228 2.30 15.02 4.00
CA ALA A 228 2.08 16.43 4.31
C ALA A 228 2.67 17.34 3.23
N GLY A 229 3.89 17.06 2.77
CA GLY A 229 4.52 17.75 1.63
C GLY A 229 3.76 17.60 0.31
N ALA A 230 3.06 16.48 0.12
CA ALA A 230 2.15 16.25 -1.00
C ALA A 230 0.76 16.91 -0.83
N GLY A 231 0.54 17.68 0.25
CA GLY A 231 -0.67 18.46 0.49
C GLY A 231 -1.78 17.75 1.28
N TRP A 232 -1.49 16.60 1.91
CA TRP A 232 -2.46 15.90 2.75
C TRP A 232 -2.40 16.36 4.20
N GLN A 233 -3.58 16.60 4.79
CA GLN A 233 -3.70 16.94 6.22
C GLN A 233 -3.63 15.69 7.10
N VAL A 234 -2.44 15.11 7.22
CA VAL A 234 -2.21 13.84 7.96
C VAL A 234 -1.87 14.03 9.43
N ARG A 235 -1.65 15.28 9.87
CA ARG A 235 -1.33 15.61 11.26
C ARG A 235 -2.54 16.26 11.90
N ARG A 236 -2.87 15.83 13.12
CA ARG A 236 -3.84 16.56 13.94
C ARG A 236 -3.28 17.96 14.21
N ARG A 237 -4.04 19.01 13.89
CA ARG A 237 -3.78 20.33 14.47
C ARG A 237 -3.84 20.16 15.98
N ARG A 238 -2.76 20.48 16.69
CA ARG A 238 -2.88 20.82 18.10
C ARG A 238 -3.79 22.05 18.12
N TYR A 239 -4.94 21.95 18.77
CA TYR A 239 -5.65 23.17 19.15
C TYR A 239 -4.66 23.99 20.02
N PRO A 240 -4.53 25.30 19.79
CA PRO A 240 -3.77 26.17 20.68
C PRO A 240 -4.36 26.14 22.09
#